data_AF-A0A966V2Y4-F1
#
_entry.id   AF-A0A966V2Y4-F1
#
_cell.length_a   1.000
_cell.length_b   1.000
_cell.length_c   1.000
_cell.angle_alpha   90.00
_cell.angle_beta   90.00
_cell.angle_gamma   90.00
#
_symmetry.space_group_name_H-M   'P 1'
#
loop_
_entity.id
_entity.type
_entity.pdbx_description
1 polymer ?
#
loop_
_entity_poly.entity_id
_entity_poly.type
_entity_poly.pdbx_seq_one_letter_code
_entity_poly.pdbx_strand_id
1 'polypeptide(L)'
;LNLPVWLDASNDNPAFARNRIRLEVLPVLEQLHPGAGRRICALSERLAEEEETMAELTDLALEGLIKAAPEPAGSLNRQTLMALKPAAQRRLLQRWLERTGGPALTARQLEELRGQLEPQRGPGRRCLAGGRVLHWDRQRLWLAEAEQLP
;
A
#
# COMPACT_ATOMS: atom_id res chain seq x y z
N LEU A 1 -28.00 -1.63 -32.02
CA LEU A 1 -26.74 -1.15 -32.63
C LEU A 1 -26.17 -2.30 -33.45
N ASN A 2 -25.95 -2.11 -34.76
CA ASN A 2 -25.48 -3.16 -35.68
C ASN A 2 -24.06 -2.81 -36.18
N LEU A 3 -23.10 -2.84 -35.25
CA LEU A 3 -21.70 -2.52 -35.55
C LEU A 3 -20.94 -3.80 -35.93
N PRO A 4 -20.03 -3.74 -36.93
CA PRO A 4 -19.20 -4.88 -37.29
C PRO A 4 -18.21 -5.23 -36.16
N VAL A 5 -18.09 -6.52 -35.84
CA VAL A 5 -17.13 -7.03 -34.85
C VAL A 5 -15.78 -7.21 -35.53
N TRP A 6 -14.75 -6.53 -35.04
CA TRP A 6 -13.36 -6.74 -35.49
C TRP A 6 -12.69 -7.79 -34.60
N LEU A 7 -12.21 -8.88 -35.19
CA LEU A 7 -11.50 -9.94 -34.49
C LEU A 7 -9.98 -9.65 -34.52
N ASP A 8 -9.43 -9.20 -33.40
CA ASP A 8 -7.98 -9.04 -33.24
C ASP A 8 -7.34 -10.37 -32.80
N ALA A 9 -6.35 -10.85 -33.55
CA ALA A 9 -5.59 -12.06 -33.30
C ALA A 9 -4.84 -12.05 -31.95
N SER A 10 -4.57 -10.87 -31.38
CA SER A 10 -3.95 -10.73 -30.07
C SER A 10 -4.85 -11.23 -28.92
N ASN A 11 -6.18 -11.27 -29.11
CA ASN A 11 -7.14 -11.67 -28.08
C ASN A 11 -7.04 -13.16 -27.71
N ASP A 12 -6.53 -13.98 -28.62
CA ASP A 12 -6.40 -15.43 -28.43
C ASP A 12 -4.94 -15.85 -28.24
N ASN A 13 -4.00 -14.89 -28.17
CA ASN A 13 -2.59 -15.18 -28.00
C ASN A 13 -2.31 -15.61 -26.54
N PRO A 14 -1.85 -16.85 -26.30
CA PRO A 14 -1.57 -17.36 -24.96
C PRO A 14 -0.28 -16.78 -24.36
N ALA A 15 0.55 -16.04 -25.10
CA ALA A 15 1.69 -15.33 -24.51
C ALA A 15 1.26 -14.34 -23.41
N PHE A 16 0.02 -13.83 -23.47
CA PHE A 16 -0.54 -12.94 -22.46
C PHE A 16 -1.21 -13.75 -21.34
N ALA A 17 -0.74 -13.56 -20.10
CA ALA A 17 -1.27 -14.24 -18.91
C ALA A 17 -2.80 -14.05 -18.75
N ARG A 18 -3.31 -12.86 -19.09
CA ARG A 18 -4.76 -12.58 -19.07
C ARG A 18 -5.55 -13.49 -20.01
N ASN A 19 -5.05 -13.70 -21.23
CA ASN A 19 -5.71 -14.55 -22.22
C ASN A 19 -5.69 -16.00 -21.77
N ARG A 20 -4.56 -16.49 -21.25
CA ARG A 20 -4.46 -17.82 -20.64
C ARG A 20 -5.45 -18.02 -19.50
N ILE A 21 -5.53 -17.07 -18.57
CA ILE A 21 -6.51 -17.14 -17.47
C ILE A 21 -7.95 -17.23 -18.03
N ARG A 22 -8.29 -16.41 -19.01
CA ARG A 22 -9.63 -16.39 -19.62
C ARG A 22 -9.97 -17.68 -20.38
N LEU A 23 -9.02 -18.22 -21.14
CA LEU A 23 -9.24 -19.31 -22.07
C LEU A 23 -9.02 -20.70 -21.44
N GLU A 24 -8.09 -20.81 -20.48
CA GLU A 24 -7.70 -22.10 -19.90
C GLU A 24 -8.20 -22.26 -18.46
N VAL A 25 -8.15 -21.21 -17.64
CA VAL A 25 -8.44 -21.31 -16.18
C VAL A 25 -9.92 -21.08 -15.86
N LEU A 26 -10.50 -19.99 -16.36
CA LEU A 26 -11.87 -19.62 -16.04
C LEU A 26 -12.90 -20.69 -16.48
N PRO A 27 -12.78 -21.35 -17.64
CA PRO A 27 -13.71 -22.41 -18.03
C PRO A 27 -13.68 -23.60 -17.07
N VAL A 28 -12.50 -23.98 -16.57
CA VAL A 28 -12.36 -25.06 -15.57
C VAL A 28 -13.04 -24.67 -14.27
N LEU A 29 -12.87 -23.42 -13.81
CA LEU A 29 -13.56 -22.93 -12.61
C LEU A 29 -15.09 -22.92 -12.76
N GLU A 30 -15.59 -22.55 -13.94
CA GLU A 30 -17.03 -22.58 -14.25
C GLU A 30 -17.59 -24.00 -14.30
N GLN A 31 -16.82 -24.97 -14.81
CA GLN A 31 -17.22 -26.39 -14.80
C GLN A 31 -17.30 -26.95 -13.39
N LEU A 32 -16.33 -26.61 -12.52
CA LEU A 32 -16.33 -27.05 -11.13
C LEU A 32 -17.43 -26.37 -10.31
N HIS A 33 -17.63 -25.08 -10.51
CA HIS A 33 -18.59 -24.27 -9.77
C HIS A 33 -19.29 -23.25 -10.68
N PRO A 34 -20.44 -23.59 -11.28
CA PRO A 34 -21.17 -22.68 -12.17
C PRO A 34 -21.42 -21.30 -11.54
N GLY A 35 -21.11 -20.24 -12.28
CA GLY A 35 -21.15 -18.84 -11.83
C GLY A 35 -19.92 -18.37 -11.07
N ALA A 36 -18.79 -19.08 -11.15
CA ALA A 36 -17.54 -18.73 -10.47
C ALA A 36 -17.05 -17.33 -10.85
N GLY A 37 -17.02 -17.01 -12.15
CA GLY A 37 -16.60 -15.72 -12.67
C GLY A 37 -17.47 -14.58 -12.14
N ARG A 38 -18.79 -14.77 -12.11
CA ARG A 38 -19.73 -13.77 -11.56
C ARG A 38 -19.49 -13.53 -10.08
N ARG A 39 -19.27 -14.59 -9.29
CA ARG A 39 -18.98 -14.47 -7.85
C ARG A 39 -17.63 -13.81 -7.58
N ILE A 40 -16.61 -14.12 -8.38
CA ILE A 40 -15.30 -13.46 -8.31
C ILE A 40 -15.45 -11.97 -8.61
N CYS A 41 -16.19 -11.58 -9.66
CA CYS A 41 -16.45 -10.18 -9.98
C CYS A 41 -17.16 -9.45 -8.83
N ALA A 42 -18.24 -10.02 -8.31
CA ALA A 42 -18.99 -9.44 -7.19
C ALA A 42 -18.16 -9.34 -5.91
N LEU A 43 -17.25 -10.29 -5.66
CA LEU A 43 -16.30 -10.20 -4.54
C LEU A 43 -15.29 -9.08 -4.77
N SER A 44 -14.73 -8.96 -5.98
CA SER A 44 -13.78 -7.89 -6.32
C SER A 44 -14.40 -6.50 -6.18
N GLU A 45 -15.66 -6.33 -6.57
CA GLU A 45 -16.41 -5.08 -6.40
C GLU A 45 -16.53 -4.72 -4.92
N ARG A 46 -16.96 -5.66 -4.07
CA ARG A 46 -17.06 -5.44 -2.62
C ARG A 46 -15.72 -5.13 -1.97
N LEU A 47 -14.65 -5.82 -2.39
CA LEU A 47 -13.31 -5.56 -1.88
C LEU A 47 -12.80 -4.17 -2.29
N ALA A 48 -13.18 -3.68 -3.47
CA ALA A 48 -12.83 -2.33 -3.91
C ALA A 48 -13.54 -1.28 -3.04
N GLU A 49 -14.84 -1.45 -2.77
CA GLU A 49 -15.61 -0.58 -1.86
C GLU A 49 -15.05 -0.59 -0.43
N GLU A 50 -14.69 -1.78 0.08
CA GLU A 50 -14.06 -1.92 1.40
C GLU A 50 -12.69 -1.24 1.46
N GLU A 51 -11.87 -1.35 0.40
CA GLU A 51 -10.55 -0.72 0.33
C GLU A 51 -10.66 0.80 0.26
N GLU A 52 -11.65 1.35 -0.45
CA GLU A 52 -11.93 2.79 -0.48
C GLU A 52 -12.29 3.31 0.93
N THR A 53 -13.22 2.64 1.61
CA THR A 53 -13.57 2.97 3.00
C THR A 53 -12.35 2.88 3.93
N MET A 54 -11.53 1.85 3.76
CA MET A 54 -10.31 1.67 4.54
C MET A 54 -9.28 2.77 4.29
N ALA A 55 -9.17 3.26 3.04
CA ALA A 55 -8.30 4.37 2.68
C ALA A 55 -8.74 5.66 3.38
N GLU A 56 -10.04 5.98 3.39
CA GLU A 56 -10.59 7.14 4.10
C GLU A 56 -10.32 7.09 5.60
N LEU A 57 -10.57 5.93 6.23
CA LEU A 57 -10.29 5.73 7.66
C LEU A 57 -8.80 5.84 7.97
N THR A 58 -7.94 5.37 7.06
CA THR A 58 -6.48 5.51 7.19
C THR A 58 -6.07 6.97 7.14
N ASP A 59 -6.63 7.76 6.23
CA ASP A 59 -6.34 9.18 6.13
C ASP A 59 -6.79 9.94 7.38
N LEU A 60 -7.98 9.66 7.89
CA LEU A 60 -8.47 10.26 9.13
C LEU A 60 -7.57 9.92 10.32
N ALA A 61 -7.20 8.64 10.47
CA ALA A 61 -6.29 8.21 11.53
C ALA A 61 -4.91 8.86 11.38
N LEU A 62 -4.38 8.93 10.17
CA LEU A 62 -3.10 9.56 9.87
C LEU A 62 -3.09 11.04 10.26
N GLU A 63 -4.15 11.78 9.95
CA GLU A 63 -4.28 13.17 10.38
C GLU A 63 -4.22 13.32 11.90
N GLY A 64 -4.88 12.43 12.64
CA GLY A 64 -4.80 12.40 14.10
C GLY A 64 -3.37 12.20 14.59
N LEU A 65 -2.63 11.27 13.98
CA LEU A 65 -1.24 10.99 14.34
C LEU A 65 -0.28 12.14 14.01
N ILE A 66 -0.51 12.86 12.90
CA ILE A 66 0.29 14.03 12.50
C ILE A 66 -0.01 15.21 13.45
N LYS A 67 -1.28 15.49 13.75
CA LYS A 67 -1.69 16.56 14.67
C LYS A 67 -1.18 16.34 16.09
N ALA A 68 -1.07 15.09 16.52
CA ALA A 68 -0.52 14.72 17.83
C ALA A 68 1.02 14.60 17.85
N ALA A 69 1.71 14.80 16.73
CA ALA A 69 3.16 14.73 16.68
C ALA A 69 3.78 16.05 17.16
N PRO A 70 4.88 16.02 17.94
CA PRO A 70 5.65 17.22 18.25
C PRO A 70 6.30 17.82 16.99
N GLU A 71 6.50 19.16 16.98
CA GLU A 71 7.18 19.92 15.91
C GLU A 71 8.51 19.27 15.45
N PRO A 72 8.84 19.23 14.15
CA PRO A 72 8.27 20.06 13.08
C PRO A 72 6.98 19.50 12.48
N ALA A 73 6.16 20.40 11.94
CA ALA A 73 4.97 20.05 11.15
C ALA A 73 5.26 18.98 10.09
N GLY A 74 4.35 18.01 9.94
CA GLY A 74 4.51 16.86 9.03
C GLY A 74 5.17 15.63 9.67
N SER A 75 5.62 15.73 10.92
CA SER A 75 6.07 14.58 11.71
C SER A 75 4.92 13.62 12.03
N LEU A 76 5.25 12.35 12.27
CA LEU A 76 4.31 11.30 12.65
C LEU A 76 4.57 10.86 14.10
N ASN A 77 3.53 10.76 14.94
CA ASN A 77 3.69 10.29 16.32
C ASN A 77 4.04 8.78 16.37
N ARG A 78 5.27 8.46 16.77
CA ARG A 78 5.80 7.10 16.82
C ARG A 78 5.11 6.25 17.88
N GLN A 79 4.82 6.83 19.05
CA GLN A 79 4.26 6.08 20.17
C GLN A 79 2.84 5.62 19.87
N THR A 80 2.01 6.56 19.40
CA THR A 80 0.64 6.27 18.97
C THR A 80 0.62 5.27 17.83
N LEU A 81 1.51 5.43 16.84
CA LEU A 81 1.64 4.46 15.74
C LEU A 81 1.97 3.05 16.25
N MET A 82 2.98 2.92 17.12
CA MET A 82 3.44 1.61 17.62
C MET A 82 2.45 0.94 18.59
N ALA A 83 1.49 1.69 19.14
CA ALA A 83 0.39 1.14 19.93
C ALA A 83 -0.70 0.45 19.07
N LEU A 84 -0.72 0.69 17.76
CA LEU A 84 -1.69 0.09 16.84
C LEU A 84 -1.31 -1.34 16.44
N LYS A 85 -2.25 -2.07 15.84
CA LYS A 85 -1.98 -3.41 15.29
C LYS A 85 -0.99 -3.34 14.10
N PRO A 86 -0.18 -4.39 13.84
CA PRO A 86 0.83 -4.38 12.78
C PRO A 86 0.28 -4.08 11.37
N ALA A 87 -0.96 -4.48 11.05
CA ALA A 87 -1.61 -4.12 9.78
C ALA A 87 -1.85 -2.61 9.65
N ALA A 88 -2.36 -1.96 10.71
CA ALA A 88 -2.56 -0.52 10.74
C ALA A 88 -1.23 0.25 10.71
N GLN A 89 -0.21 -0.23 11.44
CA GLN A 89 1.14 0.35 11.40
C GLN A 89 1.68 0.43 9.97
N ARG A 90 1.61 -0.68 9.23
CA ARG A 90 2.06 -0.75 7.83
C ARG A 90 1.29 0.21 6.93
N ARG A 91 -0.04 0.17 7.00
CA ARG A 91 -0.91 1.01 6.16
C ARG A 91 -0.68 2.50 6.43
N LEU A 92 -0.60 2.91 7.70
CA LEU A 92 -0.33 4.29 8.08
C LEU A 92 1.08 4.75 7.71
N LEU A 93 2.10 3.91 7.89
CA LEU A 93 3.47 4.24 7.48
C LEU A 93 3.56 4.44 5.96
N GLN A 94 2.99 3.53 5.19
CA GLN A 94 2.96 3.63 3.73
C GLN A 94 2.22 4.90 3.28
N ARG A 95 1.04 5.15 3.84
CA ARG A 95 0.24 6.35 3.51
C ARG A 95 0.93 7.65 3.93
N TRP A 96 1.62 7.67 5.07
CA TRP A 96 2.40 8.82 5.51
C TRP A 96 3.59 9.10 4.59
N LEU A 97 4.30 8.06 4.15
CA LEU A 97 5.40 8.21 3.18
C LEU A 97 4.89 8.77 1.85
N GLU A 98 3.77 8.27 1.33
CA GLU A 98 3.13 8.80 0.14
C GLU A 98 2.79 10.30 0.28
N ARG A 99 2.20 10.69 1.42
CA ARG A 99 1.82 12.09 1.70
C ARG A 99 3.02 13.03 1.87
N THR A 100 4.14 12.52 2.38
CA THR A 100 5.36 13.31 2.64
C THR A 100 6.37 13.29 1.49
N GLY A 101 6.03 12.65 0.36
CA GLY A 101 6.92 12.56 -0.79
C GLY A 101 8.10 11.59 -0.59
N GLY A 102 7.90 10.57 0.26
CA GLY A 102 8.78 9.42 0.39
C GLY A 102 8.53 8.37 -0.70
N PRO A 103 9.47 7.44 -0.91
CA PRO A 103 9.31 6.38 -1.91
C PRO A 103 8.32 5.32 -1.45
N ALA A 104 7.68 4.65 -2.41
CA ALA A 104 6.90 3.45 -2.14
C ALA A 104 7.82 2.32 -1.66
N LEU A 105 7.47 1.68 -0.54
CA LEU A 105 8.23 0.58 0.03
C LEU A 105 7.60 -0.75 -0.34
N THR A 106 8.44 -1.77 -0.58
CA THR A 106 7.96 -3.15 -0.68
C THR A 106 7.45 -3.63 0.68
N ALA A 107 6.57 -4.64 0.68
CA ALA A 107 6.05 -5.24 1.92
C ALA A 107 7.16 -5.67 2.89
N ARG A 108 8.27 -6.21 2.36
CA ARG A 108 9.44 -6.59 3.15
C ARG A 108 10.15 -5.37 3.77
N GLN A 109 10.44 -4.34 2.99
CA GLN A 109 11.10 -3.13 3.48
C GLN A 109 10.27 -2.42 4.55
N LEU A 110 8.95 -2.41 4.37
CA LEU A 110 8.00 -1.83 5.33
C LEU A 110 7.96 -2.62 6.64
N GLU A 111 8.00 -3.95 6.58
CA GLU A 111 8.07 -4.80 7.77
C GLU A 111 9.39 -4.63 8.52
N GLU A 112 10.52 -4.55 7.80
CA GLU A 112 11.82 -4.24 8.39
C GLU A 112 11.82 -2.87 9.06
N LEU A 113 11.21 -1.86 8.41
CA LEU A 113 11.10 -0.51 8.97
C LEU A 113 10.25 -0.53 10.25
N ARG A 114 9.09 -1.18 10.22
CA ARG A 114 8.22 -1.35 11.40
C ARG A 114 8.98 -1.97 12.58
N GLY A 115 9.77 -3.02 12.33
CA GLY A 115 10.62 -3.64 13.35
C GLY A 115 11.69 -2.71 13.93
N GLN A 116 12.22 -1.76 13.14
CA GLN A 116 13.17 -0.74 13.61
C GLN A 116 12.51 0.33 14.51
N LEU A 117 11.20 0.54 14.34
CA LEU A 117 10.43 1.55 15.06
C LEU A 117 9.85 1.06 16.39
N GLU A 118 10.00 -0.22 16.74
CA GLU A 118 9.50 -0.76 18.00
C GLU A 118 9.98 0.05 19.22
N PRO A 119 9.16 0.26 20.26
CA PRO A 119 9.49 1.12 21.40
C PRO A 119 10.79 0.74 22.13
N GLN A 120 11.15 -0.55 22.11
CA GLN A 120 12.38 -1.08 22.69
C GLN A 120 13.66 -0.63 21.96
N ARG A 121 13.54 -0.14 20.73
CA ARG A 121 14.66 0.37 19.94
C ARG A 121 14.81 1.88 20.11
N GLY A 122 16.07 2.32 20.16
CA GLY A 122 16.44 3.72 20.30
C GLY A 122 16.07 4.61 19.09
N PRO A 123 16.48 5.89 19.12
CA PRO A 123 16.41 6.77 17.95
C PRO A 123 17.27 6.21 16.81
N GLY A 124 16.96 6.59 15.58
CA GLY A 124 17.68 6.10 14.40
C GLY A 124 17.33 6.85 13.14
N ARG A 125 18.00 6.44 12.05
CA ARG A 125 17.72 6.93 10.70
C ARG A 125 17.86 5.80 9.69
N ARG A 126 17.12 5.89 8.59
CA ARG A 126 17.19 4.96 7.45
C ARG A 126 17.16 5.76 6.15
N CYS A 127 18.16 5.54 5.30
CA CYS A 127 18.15 6.07 3.94
C CYS A 127 17.10 5.33 3.12
N LEU A 128 16.30 6.08 2.39
CA LEU A 128 15.29 5.60 1.46
C LEU A 128 15.72 5.96 0.02
N ALA A 129 15.06 5.36 -0.97
CA ALA A 129 15.27 5.73 -2.37
C ALA A 129 14.91 7.22 -2.62
N GLY A 130 15.47 7.81 -3.68
CA GLY A 130 15.17 9.19 -4.06
C GLY A 130 15.83 10.24 -3.15
N GLY A 131 16.93 9.91 -2.47
CA GLY A 131 17.66 10.87 -1.64
C GLY A 131 16.88 11.32 -0.40
N ARG A 132 15.94 10.51 0.08
CA ARG A 132 15.16 10.79 1.30
C ARG A 132 15.77 10.02 2.48
N VAL A 133 15.79 10.62 3.66
CA VAL A 133 16.20 9.97 4.90
C VAL A 133 15.04 10.02 5.89
N LEU A 134 14.61 8.85 6.35
CA LEU A 134 13.65 8.74 7.44
C LEU A 134 14.39 8.79 8.76
N HIS A 135 14.04 9.74 9.60
CA HIS A 135 14.54 9.88 10.96
C HIS A 135 13.45 9.53 11.96
N TRP A 136 13.84 8.98 13.12
CA TRP A 136 12.93 8.79 14.23
C TRP A 136 13.65 8.95 15.57
N ASP A 137 12.93 9.53 16.52
CA ASP A 137 13.30 9.55 17.93
C ASP A 137 12.31 8.73 18.77
N ARG A 138 12.26 8.93 20.09
CA ARG A 138 11.34 8.20 20.98
C ARG A 138 9.86 8.59 20.82
N GLN A 139 9.58 9.74 20.23
CA GLN A 139 8.24 10.33 20.15
C GLN A 139 7.74 10.43 18.70
N ARG A 140 8.62 10.64 17.72
CA ARG A 140 8.22 10.98 16.37
C ARG A 140 9.09 10.37 15.27
N LEU A 141 8.53 10.39 14.06
CA LEU A 141 9.22 10.16 12.80
C LEU A 141 9.10 11.38 11.90
N TRP A 142 10.14 11.69 11.13
CA TRP A 142 10.09 12.75 10.12
C TRP A 142 10.96 12.39 8.92
N LEU A 143 10.59 12.90 7.75
CA LEU A 143 11.34 12.71 6.51
C LEU A 143 12.19 13.96 6.25
N ALA A 144 13.47 13.76 5.95
CA ALA A 144 14.40 14.79 5.52
C ALA A 144 14.97 14.44 4.14
N GLU A 145 15.52 15.43 3.46
CA GLU A 145 16.40 15.16 2.32
C GLU A 145 17.75 14.70 2.83
N ALA A 146 18.38 13.76 2.12
CA ALA A 146 19.75 13.41 2.35
C ALA A 146 20.58 14.66 2.07
N GLU A 147 21.20 15.23 3.11
CA GLU A 147 22.15 16.33 2.93
C GLU A 147 23.13 15.92 1.82
N GLN A 148 23.14 16.70 0.74
CA GLN A 148 24.20 16.65 -0.24
C GLN A 148 25.47 17.07 0.50
N LEU A 149 26.28 16.10 0.91
CA LEU A 149 27.62 16.37 1.40
C LEU A 149 28.35 17.17 0.29
N PRO A 150 28.91 18.35 0.61
CA PRO A 150 29.72 19.12 -0.35
C PRO A 150 30.97 18.36 -0.78
#